data_AF-A0A920KDP3-F1
#
_entry.id   AF-A0A920KDP3-F1
#
_cell.length_a   1.000
_cell.length_b   1.000
_cell.length_c   1.000
_cell.angle_alpha   90.00
_cell.angle_beta   90.00
_cell.angle_gamma   90.00
#
_symmetry.space_group_name_H-M   'P 1'
#
loop_
_entity.id
_entity.type
_entity.pdbx_description
1 polymer ?
#
loop_
_entity_poly.entity_id
_entity_poly.type
_entity_poly.pdbx_seq_one_letter_code
_entity_poly.pdbx_strand_id
1 'polypeptide(L)' 'MNKPKPYKKATKSLLEIAWRLEAIRCFITNKKQSITKETARTASQINIYENQKIINALNYNFKTIKEAISNTSKFLLKVK' A
#
# COMPACT_ATOMS: atom_id res chain seq x y z
N MET A 1 11.60 8.54 -9.61
CA MET A 1 11.92 8.54 -8.15
C MET A 1 13.34 8.00 -7.95
N ASN A 2 14.33 8.86 -7.71
CA ASN A 2 15.72 8.44 -7.43
C ASN A 2 15.90 8.09 -5.94
N LYS A 3 15.18 7.05 -5.46
CA LYS A 3 15.22 6.59 -4.07
C LYS A 3 15.79 5.16 -4.02
N PRO A 4 16.64 4.82 -3.04
CA PRO A 4 17.19 3.48 -2.92
C PRO A 4 16.08 2.45 -2.67
N LYS A 5 16.31 1.20 -3.13
CA LYS A 5 15.38 0.09 -2.90
C LYS A 5 15.14 -0.07 -1.38
N PRO A 6 13.88 -0.23 -0.93
CA PRO A 6 13.62 -0.54 0.47
C PRO A 6 14.21 -1.90 0.83
N TYR A 7 15.05 -1.92 1.85
CA TYR A 7 15.72 -3.13 2.36
C TYR A 7 15.26 -3.52 3.77
N LYS A 8 14.50 -2.66 4.45
CA LYS A 8 13.91 -2.94 5.77
C LYS A 8 12.42 -3.21 5.65
N LYS A 9 11.95 -4.27 6.32
CA LYS A 9 10.52 -4.56 6.44
C LYS A 9 9.85 -3.50 7.31
N ALA A 10 8.71 -2.99 6.86
CA ALA A 10 7.83 -2.15 7.68
C ALA A 10 7.08 -3.02 8.70
N THR A 11 7.70 -3.28 9.85
CA THR A 11 7.07 -4.05 10.93
C THR A 11 5.93 -3.25 11.57
N LYS A 12 5.00 -3.95 12.24
CA LYS A 12 3.87 -3.33 12.94
C LYS A 12 4.34 -2.30 13.98
N SER A 13 5.38 -2.60 14.76
CA SER A 13 5.97 -1.67 15.72
C SER A 13 6.57 -0.43 15.04
N LEU A 14 7.25 -0.60 13.91
CA LEU A 14 7.83 0.52 13.15
C LEU A 14 6.72 1.42 12.58
N LEU A 15 5.65 0.83 12.03
CA LEU A 15 4.49 1.56 11.52
C LEU A 15 3.77 2.34 12.63
N GLU A 16 3.65 1.74 13.82
CA GLU A 16 3.08 2.39 15.00
C GLU A 16 3.89 3.61 15.45
N ILE A 17 5.23 3.53 15.42
CA ILE A 17 6.09 4.70 15.69
C ILE A 17 5.96 5.73 14.57
N ALA A 18 5.97 5.27 13.31
CA ALA A 18 5.94 6.13 12.14
C ALA A 18 4.72 7.05 12.11
N TRP A 19 3.50 6.54 12.30
CA TRP A 19 2.29 7.38 12.24
C TRP A 19 2.23 8.40 13.39
N ARG A 20 2.78 8.08 14.57
CA ARG A 20 2.85 9.02 15.70
C ARG A 20 3.80 10.18 15.40
N LEU A 21 4.99 9.88 14.87
CA LEU A 21 5.95 10.91 14.44
C LEU A 21 5.37 11.78 13.32
N GLU A 22 4.63 11.15 12.41
CA GLU A 22 3.96 11.83 11.30
C GLU A 22 2.84 12.75 11.79
N ALA A 23 2.03 12.31 12.76
CA ALA A 23 1.02 13.12 13.40
C ALA A 23 1.62 14.34 14.13
N ILE A 24 2.70 14.16 14.90
CA ILE A 24 3.41 15.26 15.58
C ILE A 24 3.96 16.25 14.55
N ARG A 25 4.62 15.75 13.50
CA ARG A 25 5.17 16.58 12.42
C ARG A 25 4.07 17.38 11.74
N CYS A 26 2.94 16.76 11.41
CA CYS A 26 1.83 17.44 10.75
C CYS A 26 1.14 18.45 11.66
N PHE A 27 1.02 18.16 12.95
CA PHE A 27 0.51 19.12 13.93
C PHE A 27 1.37 20.40 13.98
N ILE A 28 2.70 20.26 13.95
CA ILE A 28 3.62 21.41 13.98
C ILE A 28 3.68 22.13 12.62
N THR A 29 3.70 21.38 11.52
CA THR A 29 3.93 21.95 10.17
C THR A 29 2.64 22.31 9.42
N ASN A 30 1.47 22.00 9.99
CA ASN A 30 0.15 22.10 9.37
C ASN A 30 0.07 21.45 7.97
N LYS A 31 0.93 20.45 7.71
CA LYS A 31 0.98 19.72 6.44
C LYS A 31 0.06 18.50 6.48
N LYS A 32 -0.30 18.01 5.30
CA LYS A 32 -1.12 16.80 5.17
C LYS A 32 -0.32 15.56 5.60
N GLN A 33 -0.98 14.73 6.39
CA GLN A 33 -0.47 13.45 6.84
C GLN A 33 -0.23 12.49 5.68
N SER A 34 0.99 11.96 5.58
CA SER A 34 1.36 10.92 4.61
C SER A 34 1.09 9.50 5.15
N ILE A 35 1.16 9.29 6.47
CA ILE A 35 0.91 7.99 7.10
C ILE A 35 0.00 8.21 8.30
N THR A 36 -1.27 7.85 8.14
CA THR A 36 -2.25 7.92 9.23
C THR A 36 -2.23 6.65 10.09
N LYS A 37 -2.79 6.74 11.30
CA LYS A 37 -2.99 5.61 12.21
C LYS A 37 -3.73 4.45 11.54
N GLU A 38 -4.78 4.74 10.77
CA GLU A 38 -5.56 3.71 10.08
C GLU A 38 -4.77 3.06 8.95
N THR A 39 -4.06 3.86 8.14
CA THR A 39 -3.18 3.33 7.09
C THR A 39 -2.08 2.45 7.68
N ALA A 40 -1.45 2.84 8.79
CA ALA A 40 -0.42 2.06 9.47
C ALA A 40 -0.93 0.70 9.95
N ARG A 41 -2.15 0.66 10.49
CA ARG A 41 -2.78 -0.58 10.97
C ARG A 41 -3.15 -1.50 9.82
N THR A 42 -3.91 -1.00 8.85
CA THR A 42 -4.39 -1.77 7.70
C THR A 42 -3.24 -2.27 6.81
N ALA A 43 -2.17 -1.48 6.64
CA ALA A 43 -1.00 -1.90 5.86
C ALA A 43 -0.27 -3.12 6.46
N SER A 44 -0.46 -3.39 7.76
CA SER A 44 0.13 -4.55 8.44
C SER A 44 -0.79 -5.77 8.51
N GLN A 45 -2.06 -5.63 8.10
CA GLN A 45 -3.06 -6.69 8.16
C GLN A 45 -3.08 -7.51 6.87
N ILE A 46 -3.30 -8.82 7.00
CA ILE A 46 -3.53 -9.72 5.87
C ILE A 46 -5.03 -9.94 5.77
N ASN A 47 -5.63 -9.32 4.75
CA ASN A 47 -7.05 -9.50 4.44
C ASN A 47 -7.17 -10.32 3.16
N ILE A 48 -7.85 -11.45 3.24
CA ILE A 48 -8.06 -12.37 2.12
C ILE A 48 -9.49 -12.16 1.59
N TYR A 49 -9.62 -11.93 0.29
CA TYR A 49 -10.90 -11.67 -0.36
C TYR A 49 -11.15 -12.67 -1.47
N GLU A 50 -12.39 -13.14 -1.55
CA GLU A 50 -12.88 -13.97 -2.65
C GLU A 50 -13.67 -13.12 -3.64
N ASN A 51 -13.45 -13.35 -4.93
CA ASN A 51 -14.07 -12.59 -6.02
C ASN A 51 -15.24 -13.29 -6.71
N GLN A 52 -15.62 -14.50 -6.28
CA GLN A 52 -16.68 -15.30 -6.92
C GLN A 52 -18.01 -14.58 -7.02
N LYS A 53 -18.38 -13.80 -5.99
CA LYS A 53 -19.62 -12.99 -6.00
C LYS A 53 -19.68 -12.05 -7.21
N ILE A 54 -18.55 -11.43 -7.56
CA ILE A 54 -18.48 -10.45 -8.66
C ILE A 54 -18.45 -11.17 -10.01
N ILE A 55 -17.68 -12.26 -10.10
CA ILE A 55 -17.62 -13.09 -11.31
C ILE A 55 -19.04 -13.55 -11.68
N ASN A 56 -19.79 -14.07 -10.71
CA ASN A 56 -21.13 -14.59 -10.94
C ASN A 56 -22.16 -13.50 -11.24
N ALA A 57 -22.09 -12.36 -10.54
CA ALA A 57 -23.06 -11.28 -10.72
C ALA A 57 -22.87 -10.49 -12.02
N LEU A 58 -21.64 -10.35 -12.50
CA LEU A 58 -21.30 -9.48 -13.64
C LEU A 58 -20.76 -10.25 -14.85
N ASN A 59 -20.63 -11.58 -14.78
CA ASN A 59 -19.98 -12.41 -15.78
C ASN A 59 -18.59 -11.87 -16.19
N TYR A 60 -17.80 -11.42 -15.19
CA TYR A 60 -16.55 -10.71 -15.41
C TYR A 60 -15.32 -11.60 -15.16
N ASN A 61 -14.34 -11.52 -16.07
CA ASN A 61 -13.07 -12.25 -15.96
C ASN A 61 -11.94 -11.34 -15.47
N PHE A 62 -11.44 -11.61 -14.26
CA PHE A 62 -10.32 -10.89 -13.66
C PHE A 62 -8.97 -11.33 -14.25
N LYS A 63 -8.05 -10.38 -14.38
CA LYS A 63 -6.65 -10.68 -14.65
C LYS A 63 -6.03 -11.45 -13.49
N THR A 64 -5.12 -12.37 -13.81
CA THR A 64 -4.38 -13.11 -12.78
C THR A 64 -3.46 -12.16 -11.99
N ILE A 65 -3.22 -12.47 -10.72
CA ILE A 65 -2.29 -11.69 -9.88
C ILE A 65 -0.91 -11.58 -10.52
N LYS A 66 -0.43 -12.65 -11.16
CA LYS A 66 0.86 -12.67 -11.86
C LYS A 66 0.92 -11.66 -13.01
N GLU A 67 -0.14 -11.59 -13.81
CA GLU A 67 -0.23 -10.61 -14.90
C GLU A 67 -0.26 -9.18 -14.35
N ALA A 68 -1.05 -8.92 -13.31
CA ALA A 68 -1.14 -7.61 -12.68
C ALA A 68 0.21 -7.14 -12.13
N ILE A 69 0.94 -8.00 -11.41
CA ILE A 69 2.30 -7.69 -10.89
C ILE A 69 3.26 -7.37 -12.02
N SER A 70 3.25 -8.17 -13.09
CA SER A 70 4.12 -7.97 -14.26
C SER A 70 3.82 -6.64 -14.95
N ASN A 71 2.53 -6.34 -15.16
CA ASN A 71 2.08 -5.10 -15.78
C ASN A 71 2.53 -3.86 -14.97
N THR A 72 2.24 -3.84 -13.67
CA THR A 72 2.61 -2.70 -12.80
C THR A 72 4.12 -2.53 -12.69
N SER A 73 4.88 -3.63 -12.58
CA SER A 73 6.35 -3.57 -12.51
C SER A 73 6.95 -2.98 -13.78
N LYS A 74 6.48 -3.40 -14.97
CA LYS A 74 6.91 -2.85 -16.25
C LYS A 74 6.57 -1.36 -16.38
N PHE A 75 5.36 -0.96 -15.96
CA PHE A 75 4.94 0.44 -15.99
C PHE A 75 5.86 1.33 -15.13
N LEU A 76 6.14 0.94 -13.89
CA LEU A 76 7.01 1.71 -12.99
C LEU A 76 8.45 1.81 -13.49
N LEU A 77 8.97 0.78 -14.17
CA LEU A 77 10.30 0.81 -14.77
C LEU A 77 10.37 1.71 -16.01
N LYS A 78 9.27 1.83 -16.76
CA LYS A 78 9.18 2.69 -17.97
C LYS A 78 9.04 4.17 -17.62
N VAL A 79 8.40 4.48 -16.49
CA VAL A 79 8.25 5.86 -15.96
C VAL A 79 9.52 6.33 -15.21
N LYS A 80 10.53 5.46 -15.08
CA LYS A 80 11.83 5.80 -14.50
C LYS A 80 12.64 6.66 -15.47
#